data_AF-A0A2N2VRK0-F1
#
_entry.id   AF-A0A2N2VRK0-F1
#
_cell.length_a   1.000
_cell.length_b   1.000
_cell.length_c   1.000
_cell.angle_alpha   90.00
_cell.angle_beta   90.00
_cell.angle_gamma   90.00
#
_symmetry.space_group_name_H-M   'P 1'
#
loop_
_entity.id
_entity.type
_entity.pdbx_description
1 polymer ?
#
loop_
_entity_poly.entity_id
_entity_poly.type
_entity_poly.pdbx_seq_one_letter_code
_entity_poly.pdbx_strand_id
1 'polypeptide(L)'
;MGATFTKTPKGQEEITTKAGGLTPRQRRVLIMIDGKRSVDELREMLQASDLQITLGLLEESGLIELFSIKDAAGVPQPASDQAQPSITAFRPASNPPDLKEMEMARNFIMNSLKTFCGPFAHLHIVEAAYAAKTPEELREQFDPWYHAIVQTRAGQRRAEELRGQLLKVI
;
A
#
# COMPACT_ATOMS: atom_id res chain seq x y z
N MET A 1 0.73 -21.69 -7.76
CA MET A 1 1.18 -20.37 -7.27
C MET A 1 0.56 -20.16 -5.91
N GLY A 2 1.38 -20.08 -4.85
CA GLY A 2 0.89 -20.11 -3.47
C GLY A 2 1.30 -18.85 -2.73
N ALA A 3 0.33 -18.01 -2.39
CA ALA A 3 0.50 -17.01 -1.34
C ALA A 3 0.59 -17.71 0.02
N THR A 4 1.44 -17.22 0.92
CA THR A 4 1.64 -17.77 2.26
C THR A 4 1.30 -16.67 3.25
N PHE A 5 0.37 -16.95 4.16
CA PHE A 5 -0.04 -15.99 5.19
C PHE A 5 0.62 -16.33 6.53
N THR A 6 0.91 -15.31 7.33
CA THR A 6 1.33 -15.46 8.73
C THR A 6 0.34 -14.76 9.65
N LYS A 7 0.28 -15.20 10.90
CA LYS A 7 -0.56 -14.61 11.94
C LYS A 7 0.11 -13.36 12.51
N THR A 8 -0.66 -12.28 12.64
CA THR A 8 -0.21 -11.05 13.28
C THR A 8 -0.26 -11.19 14.80
N PRO A 9 0.42 -10.34 15.58
CA PRO A 9 0.25 -10.29 17.04
C PRO A 9 -1.22 -10.12 17.43
N LYS A 10 -1.99 -9.31 16.68
CA LYS A 10 -3.43 -9.13 16.86
C LYS A 10 -4.23 -10.41 16.60
N GLY A 11 -3.84 -11.21 15.60
CA GLY A 11 -4.40 -12.53 15.34
C GLY A 11 -4.16 -13.52 16.49
N GLN A 12 -2.96 -13.51 17.05
CA GLN A 12 -2.60 -14.33 18.21
C GLN A 12 -3.39 -13.90 19.46
N GLU A 13 -3.57 -12.59 19.65
CA GLU A 13 -4.39 -12.03 20.73
C GLU A 13 -5.87 -12.41 20.59
N GLU A 14 -6.42 -12.50 19.38
CA GLU A 14 -7.80 -12.97 19.17
C GLU A 14 -7.94 -14.45 19.53
N ILE A 15 -6.96 -15.28 19.15
CA ILE A 15 -6.93 -16.68 19.55
C ILE A 15 -6.88 -16.79 21.09
N THR A 16 -6.07 -15.98 21.78
CA THR A 16 -5.97 -16.09 23.25
C THR A 16 -7.19 -15.52 23.97
N THR A 17 -7.69 -14.35 23.54
CA THR A 17 -8.67 -13.55 24.27
C THR A 17 -10.10 -13.98 23.99
N LYS A 18 -10.36 -14.71 22.89
CA LYS A 18 -11.71 -15.08 22.44
C LYS A 18 -12.66 -13.86 22.43
N ALA A 19 -12.24 -12.77 21.79
CA ALA A 19 -12.94 -11.48 21.87
C ALA A 19 -14.26 -11.44 21.07
N GLY A 20 -14.75 -12.59 20.56
CA GLY A 20 -16.14 -12.76 20.14
C GLY A 20 -16.47 -12.32 18.71
N GLY A 21 -15.48 -11.89 17.93
CA GLY A 21 -15.68 -11.47 16.53
C GLY A 21 -15.51 -12.57 15.47
N LEU A 22 -14.70 -13.61 15.75
CA LEU A 22 -14.39 -14.66 14.76
C LEU A 22 -15.30 -15.88 14.90
N THR A 23 -15.78 -16.36 13.76
CA THR A 23 -16.48 -17.65 13.72
C THR A 23 -15.51 -18.80 14.04
N PRO A 24 -15.99 -19.93 14.61
CA PRO A 24 -15.13 -21.08 14.92
C PRO A 24 -14.37 -21.62 13.69
N ARG A 25 -14.91 -21.39 12.48
CA ARG A 25 -14.26 -21.73 11.21
C ARG A 25 -13.10 -20.77 10.90
N GLN A 26 -13.32 -19.47 10.98
CA GLN A 26 -12.27 -18.44 10.79
C GLN A 26 -11.13 -18.64 11.79
N ARG A 27 -11.46 -18.99 13.04
CA ARG A 27 -10.46 -19.28 14.06
C ARG A 27 -9.64 -20.54 13.77
N ARG A 28 -10.25 -21.61 13.24
CA ARG A 28 -9.52 -22.81 12.78
C ARG A 28 -8.56 -22.47 11.64
N VAL A 29 -9.00 -21.63 10.70
CA VAL A 29 -8.14 -21.11 9.62
C VAL A 29 -6.97 -20.34 10.22
N LEU A 30 -7.23 -19.38 11.12
CA LEU A 30 -6.23 -18.54 11.77
C LEU A 30 -5.19 -19.35 12.55
N ILE A 31 -5.61 -20.40 13.27
CA ILE A 31 -4.71 -21.32 13.98
C ILE A 31 -3.83 -22.12 13.01
N MET A 32 -4.36 -22.48 11.84
CA MET A 32 -3.64 -23.30 10.86
C MET A 32 -2.65 -22.48 10.00
N ILE A 33 -2.75 -21.15 10.05
CA ILE A 33 -1.84 -20.20 9.41
C ILE A 33 -0.58 -20.03 10.29
N ASP A 34 0.47 -20.81 9.96
CA ASP A 34 1.78 -20.77 10.64
C ASP A 34 2.87 -20.03 9.85
N GLY A 35 2.55 -19.40 8.71
CA GLY A 35 3.56 -18.78 7.83
C GLY A 35 4.28 -19.77 6.91
N LYS A 36 3.98 -21.08 7.01
CA LYS A 36 4.66 -22.15 6.26
C LYS A 36 3.83 -22.78 5.14
N ARG A 37 2.50 -22.65 5.21
CA ARG A 37 1.56 -23.32 4.31
C ARG A 37 0.95 -22.31 3.36
N SER A 38 0.90 -22.65 2.09
CA SER A 38 0.25 -21.81 1.09
C SER A 38 -1.27 -21.89 1.18
N VAL A 39 -1.97 -20.88 0.63
CA VAL A 39 -3.44 -20.85 0.54
C VAL A 39 -4.01 -22.12 -0.08
N ASP A 40 -3.33 -22.64 -1.12
CA ASP A 40 -3.74 -23.83 -1.85
C ASP A 40 -3.70 -25.07 -0.95
N GLU A 41 -2.61 -25.26 -0.19
CA GLU A 41 -2.50 -26.35 0.79
C GLU A 41 -3.53 -26.21 1.92
N LEU A 42 -3.75 -24.99 2.42
CA LEU A 42 -4.77 -24.73 3.42
C LEU A 42 -6.17 -25.04 2.88
N ARG A 43 -6.43 -24.79 1.59
CA ARG A 43 -7.69 -25.08 0.91
C ARG A 43 -7.92 -26.57 0.79
N GLU A 44 -6.90 -27.32 0.37
CA GLU A 44 -6.96 -28.78 0.27
C GLU A 44 -7.19 -29.41 1.64
N MET A 45 -6.50 -28.92 2.68
CA MET A 45 -6.61 -29.46 4.04
C MET A 45 -7.94 -29.14 4.73
N LEU A 46 -8.44 -27.91 4.62
CA LEU A 46 -9.71 -27.53 5.24
C LEU A 46 -10.93 -27.91 4.41
N GLN A 47 -10.74 -28.29 3.14
CA GLN A 47 -11.80 -28.49 2.15
C GLN A 47 -12.80 -27.32 2.17
N ALA A 48 -12.30 -26.10 2.39
CA ALA A 48 -13.11 -24.92 2.54
C ALA A 48 -13.17 -24.18 1.20
N SER A 49 -14.30 -24.29 0.52
CA SER A 49 -14.60 -23.54 -0.71
C SER A 49 -14.53 -22.02 -0.49
N ASP A 50 -14.84 -21.59 0.73
CA ASP A 50 -14.88 -20.19 1.16
C ASP A 50 -13.54 -19.68 1.74
N LEU A 51 -12.46 -20.48 1.67
CA LEU A 51 -11.19 -20.10 2.30
C LEU A 51 -10.69 -18.72 1.85
N GLN A 52 -10.85 -18.40 0.57
CA GLN A 52 -10.46 -17.10 0.00
C GLN A 52 -11.18 -15.93 0.67
N ILE A 53 -12.49 -16.07 0.90
CA ILE A 53 -13.35 -15.04 1.51
C ILE A 53 -12.99 -14.89 3.00
N THR A 54 -12.79 -16.02 3.68
CA THR A 54 -12.35 -16.05 5.08
C THR A 54 -10.96 -15.41 5.26
N LEU A 55 -10.01 -15.66 4.36
CA LEU A 55 -8.70 -15.03 4.39
C LEU A 55 -8.80 -13.52 4.18
N GLY A 56 -9.61 -13.06 3.23
CA GLY A 56 -9.85 -11.63 3.02
C GLY A 56 -10.41 -10.94 4.27
N LEU A 57 -11.37 -11.56 4.96
CA LEU A 57 -11.92 -11.05 6.22
C LEU A 57 -10.87 -10.98 7.34
N LEU A 58 -10.02 -12.00 7.45
CA LEU A 58 -8.94 -12.04 8.44
C LEU A 58 -7.85 -11.01 8.15
N GLU A 59 -7.54 -10.77 6.86
CA GLU A 59 -6.61 -9.76 6.40
C GLU A 59 -7.14 -8.34 6.66
N GLU A 60 -8.39 -8.05 6.27
CA GLU A 60 -9.06 -6.78 6.58
C GLU A 60 -9.13 -6.49 8.08
N SER A 61 -9.34 -7.54 8.88
CA SER A 61 -9.35 -7.42 10.34
C SER A 61 -7.94 -7.21 10.95
N GLY A 62 -6.89 -7.33 10.13
CA GLY A 62 -5.49 -7.24 10.55
C GLY A 62 -5.03 -8.42 11.42
N LEU A 63 -5.68 -9.58 11.29
CA LEU A 63 -5.38 -10.80 12.05
C LEU A 63 -4.34 -11.68 11.35
N ILE A 64 -4.23 -11.57 10.04
CA ILE A 64 -3.21 -12.22 9.21
C ILE A 64 -2.55 -11.20 8.28
N GLU A 65 -1.30 -11.45 7.93
CA GLU A 65 -0.54 -10.67 6.95
C GLU A 65 0.07 -11.59 5.90
N LEU A 66 0.18 -11.09 4.67
CA LEU A 66 0.80 -11.80 3.57
C LEU A 66 2.32 -11.87 3.80
N PHE A 67 2.82 -13.08 4.09
CA PHE A 67 4.21 -13.31 4.46
C PHE A 67 5.12 -13.51 3.24
N SER A 68 4.63 -14.22 2.22
CA SER A 68 5.41 -14.45 1.00
C SER A 68 4.53 -14.88 -0.17
N ILE A 69 4.73 -14.25 -1.31
CA ILE A 69 4.23 -14.72 -2.60
C ILE A 69 5.36 -15.57 -3.20
N LYS A 70 5.19 -16.89 -3.23
CA LYS A 70 6.14 -17.75 -3.96
C LYS A 70 5.93 -17.53 -5.45
N ASP A 71 6.68 -16.59 -6.02
CA ASP A 71 6.99 -16.58 -7.43
C ASP A 71 7.99 -17.70 -7.75
N ALA A 72 7.96 -18.22 -8.98
CA ALA A 72 8.54 -19.50 -9.40
C ALA A 72 10.10 -19.57 -9.41
N ALA A 73 10.79 -18.80 -8.58
CA ALA A 73 12.24 -18.86 -8.40
C ALA A 73 12.54 -19.10 -6.92
N GLY A 74 12.74 -20.37 -6.56
CA GLY A 74 12.97 -20.83 -5.19
C GLY A 74 14.27 -20.33 -4.57
N VAL A 75 14.28 -19.08 -4.09
CA VAL A 75 15.34 -18.55 -3.24
C VAL A 75 14.70 -18.00 -1.95
N PRO A 76 15.03 -18.55 -0.78
CA PRO A 76 14.59 -17.99 0.49
C PRO A 76 15.37 -16.70 0.75
N GLN A 77 14.78 -15.55 0.41
CA GLN A 77 15.30 -14.26 0.81
C GLN A 77 14.85 -13.99 2.26
N PRO A 78 15.76 -13.74 3.22
CA PRO A 78 15.38 -13.34 4.56
C PRO A 78 14.58 -12.04 4.50
N ALA A 79 13.51 -11.99 5.29
CA ALA A 79 12.58 -10.89 5.39
C ALA A 79 13.30 -9.60 5.83
N SER A 80 13.71 -8.79 4.84
CA SER A 80 13.77 -7.36 5.04
C SER A 80 12.33 -6.88 5.04
N ASP A 81 11.88 -6.46 6.21
CA ASP A 81 10.88 -5.41 6.47
C ASP A 81 10.37 -4.72 5.19
N GLN A 82 9.49 -5.40 4.46
CA GLN A 82 8.64 -4.79 3.47
C GLN A 82 7.27 -4.79 4.09
N ALA A 83 7.12 -3.87 5.05
CA ALA A 83 5.85 -3.22 5.26
C ALA A 83 5.22 -3.02 3.88
N GLN A 84 3.99 -3.51 3.75
CA GLN A 84 3.17 -3.41 2.55
C GLN A 84 3.35 -2.01 1.95
N PRO A 85 3.35 -1.84 0.61
CA PRO A 85 3.21 -0.50 0.06
C PRO A 85 1.81 -0.05 0.45
N SER A 86 1.70 0.55 1.62
CA SER A 86 0.61 1.41 1.99
C SER A 86 0.33 2.27 0.77
N ILE A 87 -0.94 2.53 0.52
CA ILE A 87 -1.39 3.45 -0.53
C ILE A 87 -0.75 4.86 -0.37
N THR A 88 0.01 5.10 0.71
CA THR A 88 0.82 6.29 1.01
C THR A 88 2.29 5.93 1.33
N ALA A 89 2.86 4.86 0.77
CA ALA A 89 4.25 4.48 1.01
C ALA A 89 5.20 5.41 0.24
N PHE A 90 5.41 6.61 0.79
CA PHE A 90 6.51 7.47 0.40
C PHE A 90 7.83 6.75 0.71
N ARG A 91 8.81 6.87 -0.19
CA ARG A 91 10.14 6.29 0.03
C ARG A 91 10.71 6.85 1.35
N PRO A 92 11.36 6.06 2.22
CA PRO A 92 12.13 6.66 3.31
C PRO A 92 13.09 7.69 2.70
N ALA A 93 13.01 8.93 3.18
CA ALA A 93 13.76 10.04 2.60
C ALA A 93 15.25 9.69 2.61
N SER A 94 15.86 9.59 1.42
CA SER A 94 17.30 9.47 1.31
C SER A 94 17.92 10.72 1.93
N ASN A 95 18.81 10.52 2.89
CA ASN A 95 19.64 11.58 3.45
C ASN A 95 21.03 11.48 2.80
N PRO A 96 21.51 12.48 2.04
CA PRO A 96 20.96 13.81 1.87
C PRO A 96 19.81 13.91 0.84
N PRO A 97 18.92 14.91 0.99
CA PRO A 97 17.85 15.16 0.03
C PRO A 97 18.46 15.49 -1.34
N ASP A 98 18.12 14.69 -2.35
CA ASP A 98 18.51 14.97 -3.72
C ASP A 98 17.72 16.20 -4.20
N LEU A 99 18.38 17.37 -4.18
CA LEU A 99 17.78 18.65 -4.54
C LEU A 99 17.14 18.61 -5.93
N LYS A 100 17.70 17.82 -6.83
CA LYS A 100 17.22 17.67 -8.20
C LYS A 100 15.92 16.85 -8.25
N GLU A 101 15.80 15.78 -7.47
CA GLU A 101 14.52 15.06 -7.30
C GLU A 101 13.46 16.00 -6.75
N MET A 102 13.78 16.80 -5.73
CA MET A 102 12.83 17.77 -5.19
C MET A 102 12.38 18.82 -6.22
N GLU A 103 13.29 19.37 -7.01
CA GLU A 103 12.93 20.29 -8.10
C GLU A 103 12.10 19.59 -9.20
N MET A 104 12.40 18.34 -9.52
CA MET A 104 11.61 17.54 -10.47
C MET A 104 10.18 17.35 -9.95
N ALA A 105 9.99 17.03 -8.66
CA ALA A 105 8.67 16.85 -8.07
C ALA A 105 7.85 18.14 -8.08
N ARG A 106 8.44 19.28 -7.74
CA ARG A 106 7.79 20.60 -7.81
C ARG A 106 7.31 20.92 -9.22
N ASN A 107 8.21 20.78 -10.19
CA ASN A 107 7.89 21.02 -11.60
C ASN A 107 6.83 20.05 -12.11
N PHE A 108 6.85 18.80 -11.64
CA PHE A 108 5.86 17.79 -12.01
C PHE A 108 4.46 18.15 -11.49
N ILE A 109 4.32 18.53 -10.21
CA ILE A 109 3.05 18.96 -9.62
C ILE A 109 2.49 20.14 -10.42
N MET A 110 3.31 21.18 -10.65
CA MET A 110 2.90 22.38 -11.36
C MET A 110 2.50 22.11 -12.81
N ASN A 111 3.31 21.36 -13.57
CA ASN A 111 3.04 21.07 -14.97
C ASN A 111 1.83 20.15 -15.14
N SER A 112 1.65 19.18 -14.23
CA SER A 112 0.48 18.29 -14.22
C SER A 112 -0.80 19.09 -13.97
N LEU A 113 -0.83 19.96 -12.95
CA LEU A 113 -2.00 20.80 -12.68
C LEU A 113 -2.31 21.71 -13.87
N LYS A 114 -1.29 22.36 -14.45
CA LYS A 114 -1.44 23.20 -15.64
C LYS A 114 -2.02 22.43 -16.84
N THR A 115 -1.58 21.18 -17.03
CA THR A 115 -1.98 20.34 -18.17
C THR A 115 -3.39 19.79 -18.02
N PHE A 116 -3.75 19.28 -16.84
CA PHE A 116 -5.02 18.57 -16.63
C PHE A 116 -6.13 19.46 -16.09
N CYS A 117 -5.82 20.42 -15.20
CA CYS A 117 -6.79 21.30 -14.56
C CYS A 117 -6.83 22.70 -15.21
N GLY A 118 -5.74 23.11 -15.85
CA GLY A 118 -5.59 24.40 -16.52
C GLY A 118 -4.61 25.35 -15.82
N PRO A 119 -4.16 26.42 -16.48
CA PRO A 119 -3.03 27.24 -16.05
C PRO A 119 -3.24 28.04 -14.75
N PHE A 120 -4.48 28.21 -14.30
CA PHE A 120 -4.82 28.96 -13.07
C PHE A 120 -5.60 28.11 -12.06
N ALA A 121 -5.66 26.79 -12.27
CA ALA A 121 -6.35 25.89 -11.36
C ALA A 121 -5.46 25.53 -10.17
N HIS A 122 -6.05 25.47 -8.97
CA HIS A 122 -5.38 25.04 -7.74
C HIS A 122 -4.06 25.78 -7.44
N LEU A 123 -4.04 27.11 -7.64
CA LEU A 123 -2.88 27.97 -7.39
C LEU A 123 -2.28 27.78 -5.98
N HIS A 124 -3.12 27.55 -4.96
CA HIS A 124 -2.67 27.26 -3.61
C HIS A 124 -1.76 26.02 -3.51
N ILE A 125 -2.00 24.96 -4.31
CA ILE A 125 -1.15 23.76 -4.36
C ILE A 125 0.18 24.08 -5.03
N VAL A 126 0.14 24.90 -6.09
CA VAL A 126 1.35 25.35 -6.80
C VAL A 126 2.22 26.22 -5.91
N GLU A 127 1.62 27.18 -5.19
CA GLU A 127 2.31 28.05 -4.23
C GLU A 127 2.90 27.25 -3.07
N ALA A 128 2.14 26.31 -2.50
CA ALA A 128 2.62 25.45 -1.42
C ALA A 128 3.75 24.52 -1.88
N ALA A 129 3.65 23.92 -3.08
CA ALA A 129 4.72 23.10 -3.65
C ALA A 129 5.98 23.94 -3.95
N TYR A 130 5.84 25.20 -4.37
CA TYR A 130 6.97 26.10 -4.59
C TYR A 130 7.64 26.52 -3.27
N ALA A 131 6.82 26.80 -2.24
CA ALA A 131 7.27 27.20 -0.91
C ALA A 131 7.94 26.07 -0.13
N ALA A 132 7.62 24.80 -0.44
CA ALA A 132 8.19 23.63 0.20
C ALA A 132 9.74 23.64 0.14
N LYS A 133 10.39 23.53 1.30
CA LYS A 133 11.85 23.45 1.42
C LYS A 133 12.33 22.04 1.79
N THR A 134 11.41 21.22 2.27
CA THR A 134 11.65 19.85 2.69
C THR A 134 10.87 18.86 1.82
N PRO A 135 11.34 17.61 1.70
CA PRO A 135 10.58 16.56 1.00
C PRO A 135 9.25 16.27 1.70
N GLU A 136 9.17 16.46 3.02
CA GLU A 136 7.96 16.25 3.81
C GLU A 136 6.87 17.25 3.42
N GLU A 137 7.18 18.55 3.35
CA GLU A 137 6.21 19.58 2.90
C GLU A 137 5.68 19.30 1.49
N LEU A 138 6.50 18.71 0.63
CA LEU A 138 6.10 18.38 -0.74
C LEU A 138 5.18 17.15 -0.79
N ARG A 139 5.36 16.19 0.14
CA ARG A 139 4.45 15.06 0.33
C ARG A 139 3.08 15.50 0.84
N GLU A 140 3.01 16.56 1.64
CA GLU A 140 1.72 17.13 2.07
C GLU A 140 0.90 17.66 0.88
N GLN A 141 1.56 18.09 -0.20
CA GLN A 141 0.88 18.55 -1.42
C GLN A 141 0.41 17.41 -2.33
N PHE A 142 0.82 16.16 -2.05
CA PHE A 142 0.48 15.00 -2.88
C PHE A 142 -1.02 14.72 -2.90
N ASP A 143 -1.66 14.70 -1.72
CA ASP A 143 -3.09 14.41 -1.58
C ASP A 143 -3.99 15.45 -2.28
N PRO A 144 -3.83 16.77 -2.03
CA PRO A 144 -4.65 17.77 -2.73
C PRO A 144 -4.36 17.80 -4.23
N TRP A 145 -3.12 17.54 -4.65
CA TRP A 145 -2.77 17.42 -6.06
C TRP A 145 -3.49 16.23 -6.72
N TYR A 146 -3.43 15.06 -6.10
CA TYR A 146 -4.07 13.86 -6.64
C TYR A 146 -5.58 14.05 -6.76
N HIS A 147 -6.20 14.63 -5.73
CA HIS A 147 -7.62 14.97 -5.75
C HIS A 147 -7.97 15.93 -6.90
N ALA A 148 -7.18 16.98 -7.13
CA ALA A 148 -7.36 17.90 -8.25
C ALA A 148 -7.27 17.19 -9.62
N ILE A 149 -6.29 16.29 -9.79
CA ILE A 149 -6.11 15.55 -11.04
C ILE A 149 -7.31 14.62 -11.33
N VAL A 150 -7.80 13.87 -10.32
CA VAL A 150 -8.93 12.94 -10.50
C VAL A 150 -10.28 13.62 -10.71
N GLN A 151 -10.42 14.89 -10.31
CA GLN A 151 -11.62 15.69 -10.61
C GLN A 151 -11.80 15.95 -12.11
N THR A 152 -10.73 15.81 -12.91
CA THR A 152 -10.78 15.99 -14.36
C THR A 152 -10.88 14.64 -15.07
N ARG A 153 -11.74 14.54 -16.10
CA ARG A 153 -11.91 13.28 -16.86
C ARG A 153 -10.62 12.83 -17.57
N ALA A 154 -9.80 13.79 -17.99
CA ALA A 154 -8.50 13.53 -18.61
C ALA A 154 -7.44 13.09 -17.58
N GLY A 155 -7.42 13.73 -16.40
CA GLY A 155 -6.52 13.40 -15.32
C GLY A 155 -6.83 12.04 -14.68
N GLN A 156 -8.12 11.70 -14.48
CA GLN A 156 -8.54 10.42 -13.91
C GLN A 156 -7.93 9.20 -14.64
N ARG A 157 -7.86 9.24 -15.98
CA ARG A 157 -7.28 8.16 -16.80
C ARG A 157 -5.77 7.96 -16.60
N ARG A 158 -5.06 9.02 -16.21
CA ARG A 158 -3.60 9.00 -16.01
C ARG A 158 -3.20 9.18 -14.55
N ALA A 159 -4.16 9.31 -13.64
CA ALA A 159 -3.91 9.65 -12.25
C ALA A 159 -3.02 8.60 -11.57
N GLU A 160 -3.24 7.32 -11.85
CA GLU A 160 -2.42 6.23 -11.31
C GLU A 160 -0.97 6.24 -11.84
N GLU A 161 -0.80 6.53 -13.15
CA GLU A 161 0.52 6.68 -13.77
C GLU A 161 1.27 7.88 -13.19
N LEU A 162 0.59 9.03 -13.09
CA LEU A 162 1.17 10.27 -12.56
C LEU A 162 1.52 10.11 -11.08
N ARG A 163 0.67 9.43 -10.30
CA ARG A 163 0.93 9.08 -8.91
C ARG A 163 2.19 8.24 -8.78
N GLY A 164 2.33 7.19 -9.59
CA GLY A 164 3.52 6.35 -9.59
C GLY A 164 4.79 7.10 -9.98
N GLN A 165 4.70 8.08 -10.89
CA GLN A 165 5.84 8.95 -11.25
C GLN A 165 6.21 9.92 -10.13
N LEU A 166 5.22 10.56 -9.50
CA LEU A 166 5.48 11.50 -8.41
C LEU A 166 6.06 10.78 -7.19
N LEU A 167 5.53 9.61 -6.81
CA LEU A 167 6.05 8.77 -5.71
C LEU A 167 7.47 8.25 -5.93
N LYS A 168 7.99 8.22 -7.17
CA LYS A 168 9.41 7.88 -7.42
C LYS A 168 10.35 9.01 -7.04
N VAL A 169 9.84 10.23 -7.01
CA VAL A 169 10.62 11.48 -6.90
C VAL A 169 10.47 12.12 -5.51
N ILE A 170 9.44 11.75 -4.74
CA ILE A 170 9.14 12.27 -3.39
C ILE A 170 9.28 11.21 -2.31
#